data_AF-A0A7C9M1C8-F1
#
_entry.id   AF-A0A7C9M1C8-F1
#
_cell.length_a   1.000
_cell.length_b   1.000
_cell.length_c   1.000
_cell.angle_alpha   90.00
_cell.angle_beta   90.00
_cell.angle_gamma   90.00
#
_symmetry.space_group_name_H-M   'P 1'
#
loop_
_entity.id
_entity.type
_entity.pdbx_description
1 polymer ?
#
loop_
_entity_poly.entity_id
_entity_poly.type
_entity_poly.pdbx_seq_one_letter_code
_entity_poly.pdbx_strand_id
1 'polypeptide(L)'
;MNPIEFLKTVYVGDRGCKSVLIDGWNAEVKVQVTCISRVRSASWDYYSAEDLQDGFIVFTGVQSITLSPSGVIPNDSINEVRAESISDDQFLIVMSVDAVDAAGARTEVEIRIMAASMVLEDANIPGLRITQ
;
A
#
# COMPACT_ATOMS: atom_id res chain seq x y z
N MET A 1 8.62 -6.80 12.27
CA MET A 1 8.69 -7.38 10.92
C MET A 1 9.08 -6.26 9.98
N ASN A 2 10.05 -6.48 9.10
CA ASN A 2 10.42 -5.44 8.12
C ASN A 2 9.36 -5.39 6.98
N PRO A 3 9.33 -4.33 6.15
CA PRO A 3 8.34 -4.23 5.06
C PRO A 3 8.31 -5.41 4.09
N ILE A 4 9.47 -6.03 3.80
CA ILE A 4 9.57 -7.17 2.87
C ILE A 4 8.86 -8.39 3.46
N GLU A 5 9.09 -8.68 4.73
CA GLU A 5 8.43 -9.76 5.45
C GLU A 5 6.93 -9.46 5.64
N PHE A 6 6.59 -8.22 5.99
CA PHE A 6 5.22 -7.81 6.23
C PHE A 6 4.36 -7.92 4.98
N LEU A 7 4.90 -7.52 3.83
CA LEU A 7 4.21 -7.62 2.54
C LEU A 7 3.79 -9.05 2.19
N LYS A 8 4.54 -10.08 2.63
CA LYS A 8 4.17 -11.50 2.42
C LYS A 8 2.89 -11.91 3.14
N THR A 9 2.47 -11.14 4.14
CA THR A 9 1.24 -11.38 4.92
C THR A 9 0.04 -10.62 4.37
N VAL A 10 0.22 -9.86 3.30
CA VAL A 10 -0.77 -8.94 2.73
C VAL A 10 -1.11 -9.38 1.32
N TYR A 11 -2.40 -9.50 1.03
CA TYR A 11 -2.90 -9.69 -0.32
C TYR A 11 -3.75 -8.49 -0.76
N VAL A 12 -3.34 -7.90 -1.88
CA VAL A 12 -4.02 -6.78 -2.56
C VAL A 12 -4.22 -7.04 -4.06
N GLY A 13 -4.09 -8.29 -4.51
CA GLY A 13 -4.41 -8.66 -5.89
C GLY A 13 -5.90 -8.46 -6.18
N ASP A 14 -6.22 -7.94 -7.37
CA ASP A 14 -7.58 -7.58 -7.79
C ASP A 14 -8.27 -6.56 -6.87
N ARG A 15 -7.49 -5.69 -6.19
CA ARG A 15 -7.99 -4.62 -5.32
C ARG A 15 -7.69 -3.24 -5.92
N GLY A 16 -8.54 -2.28 -5.61
CA GLY A 16 -8.42 -0.90 -6.10
C GLY A 16 -7.76 0.01 -5.08
N CYS A 17 -6.95 0.96 -5.56
CA CYS A 17 -6.45 2.09 -4.79
C CYS A 17 -7.51 3.20 -4.78
N LYS A 18 -7.99 3.56 -3.59
CA LYS A 18 -8.99 4.62 -3.41
C LYS A 18 -8.37 5.99 -3.20
N SER A 19 -7.25 6.05 -2.48
CA SER A 19 -6.59 7.31 -2.13
C SER A 19 -5.13 7.11 -1.72
N VAL A 20 -4.34 8.17 -1.86
CA VAL A 20 -2.99 8.29 -1.31
C VAL A 20 -2.97 9.53 -0.41
N LEU A 21 -2.70 9.35 0.88
CA LEU A 21 -2.63 10.41 1.87
C LEU A 21 -1.17 10.65 2.23
N ILE A 22 -0.71 11.90 2.17
CA ILE A 22 0.68 12.28 2.47
C ILE A 22 0.66 13.24 3.67
N ASP A 23 1.28 12.81 4.76
CA ASP A 23 1.43 13.58 5.99
C ASP A 23 2.91 13.88 6.24
N GLY A 24 3.33 15.10 5.88
CA GLY A 24 4.70 15.55 6.06
C GLY A 24 5.10 15.84 7.51
N TRP A 25 4.14 16.09 8.41
CA TRP A 25 4.44 16.34 9.83
C TRP A 25 4.78 15.05 10.56
N ASN A 26 4.07 13.97 10.22
CA ASN A 26 4.27 12.66 10.81
C ASN A 26 5.20 11.75 9.98
N ALA A 27 5.72 12.24 8.86
CA ALA A 27 6.52 11.46 7.91
C ALA A 27 5.81 10.15 7.52
N GLU A 28 4.55 10.27 7.11
CA GLU A 28 3.65 9.15 6.87
C GLU A 28 3.00 9.23 5.49
N VAL A 29 2.88 8.09 4.82
CA VAL A 29 2.06 7.93 3.62
C VAL A 29 1.08 6.79 3.87
N LYS A 30 -0.20 7.02 3.57
CA LYS A 30 -1.22 5.96 3.59
C LYS A 30 -1.74 5.73 2.18
N VAL A 31 -1.86 4.47 1.78
CA VAL A 31 -2.58 4.08 0.56
C VAL A 31 -3.84 3.33 0.98
N GLN A 32 -5.00 3.88 0.63
CA GLN A 32 -6.27 3.24 0.92
C GLN A 32 -6.60 2.23 -0.18
N VAL A 33 -6.98 1.02 0.23
CA VAL A 33 -7.28 -0.10 -0.66
C VAL A 33 -8.73 -0.52 -0.45
N THR A 34 -9.43 -0.90 -1.51
CA THR A 34 -10.84 -1.33 -1.42
C THR A 34 -11.05 -2.48 -0.43
N CYS A 35 -10.13 -3.43 -0.39
CA CYS A 35 -10.04 -4.43 0.67
C CYS A 35 -8.60 -4.93 0.79
N ILE A 36 -8.10 -5.12 2.01
CA ILE A 36 -6.80 -5.76 2.26
C ILE A 36 -7.06 -7.10 2.94
N SER A 37 -6.61 -8.19 2.32
CA SER A 37 -6.74 -9.54 2.90
C SER A 37 -5.45 -9.98 3.57
N ARG A 38 -5.56 -10.79 4.63
CA ARG A 38 -4.42 -11.34 5.38
C ARG A 38 -4.08 -12.74 4.88
N VAL A 39 -2.79 -12.98 4.63
CA VAL A 39 -2.24 -14.29 4.28
C VAL A 39 -1.55 -14.86 5.51
N ARG A 40 -2.15 -15.88 6.12
CA ARG A 40 -1.64 -16.53 7.35
C ARG A 40 -1.04 -17.91 7.09
N SER A 41 -1.30 -18.47 5.92
CA SER A 41 -0.95 -19.82 5.50
C SER A 41 0.22 -19.79 4.49
N ALA A 42 0.85 -20.95 4.27
CA ALA A 42 1.93 -21.09 3.29
C ALA A 42 1.42 -21.05 1.83
N SER A 43 0.12 -21.22 1.62
CA SER A 43 -0.55 -21.27 0.32
C SER A 43 -1.87 -20.54 0.43
N TRP A 44 -2.23 -19.73 -0.55
CA TRP A 44 -3.49 -18.97 -0.54
C TRP A 44 -4.70 -19.82 -0.13
N ASP A 45 -5.24 -19.51 1.04
CA ASP A 45 -6.53 -19.98 1.52
C ASP A 45 -7.47 -18.77 1.58
N TYR A 46 -8.63 -18.86 0.95
CA TYR A 46 -9.61 -17.77 0.96
C TYR A 46 -10.13 -17.55 2.39
N TYR A 47 -9.45 -16.71 3.15
CA TYR A 47 -9.71 -16.42 4.56
C TYR A 47 -10.04 -14.93 4.73
N SER A 48 -11.33 -14.61 4.86
CA SER A 48 -11.84 -13.24 4.86
C SER A 48 -12.13 -12.67 6.25
N ALA A 49 -11.93 -13.43 7.33
CA ALA A 49 -12.27 -12.96 8.68
C ALA A 49 -11.37 -11.83 9.17
N GLU A 50 -10.18 -11.67 8.58
CA GLU A 50 -9.24 -10.57 8.84
C GLU A 50 -9.22 -9.53 7.69
N ASP A 51 -10.19 -9.57 6.76
CA ASP A 51 -10.27 -8.59 5.67
C ASP A 51 -10.50 -7.17 6.23
N LEU A 52 -9.68 -6.22 5.78
CA LEU A 52 -9.83 -4.80 6.08
C LEU A 52 -10.49 -4.12 4.88
N GLN A 53 -11.82 -4.01 4.92
CA GLN A 53 -12.57 -3.22 3.94
C GLN A 53 -12.18 -1.75 4.05
N ASP A 54 -11.89 -1.13 2.91
CA ASP A 54 -11.41 0.26 2.83
C ASP A 54 -10.17 0.56 3.68
N GLY A 55 -9.39 -0.48 4.03
CA GLY A 55 -8.23 -0.39 4.90
C GLY A 55 -7.07 0.39 4.28
N PHE A 56 -6.11 0.77 5.13
CA PHE A 56 -4.91 1.48 4.71
C PHE A 56 -3.68 0.59 4.83
N ILE A 57 -2.83 0.63 3.80
CA ILE A 57 -1.41 0.32 3.94
C ILE A 57 -0.72 1.61 4.37
N VAL A 58 -0.01 1.56 5.49
CA VAL A 58 0.59 2.75 6.11
C VAL A 58 2.10 2.59 6.14
N PHE A 59 2.79 3.56 5.56
CA PHE A 59 4.23 3.67 5.54
C PHE A 59 4.66 4.77 6.51
N THR A 60 5.58 4.48 7.42
CA THR A 60 6.08 5.45 8.42
C THR A 60 7.58 5.68 8.28
N GLY A 61 8.05 6.83 8.77
CA GLY A 61 9.44 7.24 8.56
C GLY A 61 9.71 7.48 7.08
N VAL A 62 8.72 8.01 6.36
CA VAL A 62 8.79 8.29 4.93
C VAL A 62 9.76 9.43 4.69
N GLN A 63 10.78 9.19 3.87
CA GLN A 63 11.74 10.21 3.45
C GLN A 63 11.40 10.81 2.09
N SER A 64 10.78 10.02 1.20
CA SER A 64 10.35 10.50 -0.10
C SER A 64 9.22 9.65 -0.66
N ILE A 65 8.36 10.29 -1.45
CA ILE A 65 7.38 9.64 -2.31
C ILE A 65 7.47 10.25 -3.71
N THR A 66 7.42 9.42 -4.75
CA THR A 66 7.33 9.86 -6.15
C THR A 66 6.25 9.09 -6.88
N LEU A 67 5.54 9.76 -7.77
CA LEU A 67 4.58 9.16 -8.70
C LEU A 67 5.13 9.31 -10.12
N SER A 68 5.17 8.22 -10.88
CA SER A 68 5.64 8.20 -12.26
C SER A 68 4.61 7.49 -13.16
N PRO A 69 4.05 8.16 -14.18
CA PRO A 69 4.31 9.53 -14.59
C PRO A 69 3.84 10.57 -13.58
N SER A 70 4.51 11.72 -13.53
CA SER A 70 4.16 12.81 -12.62
C SER A 70 2.83 13.46 -13.01
N GLY A 71 2.02 13.82 -12.01
CA GLY A 71 0.75 14.54 -12.20
C GLY A 71 -0.47 13.65 -12.42
N VAL A 72 -0.28 12.34 -12.61
CA VAL A 72 -1.36 11.37 -12.68
C VAL A 72 -1.64 10.82 -11.28
N ILE A 73 -2.91 10.83 -10.87
CA ILE A 73 -3.35 10.35 -9.56
C ILE A 73 -3.91 8.93 -9.72
N PRO A 74 -3.31 7.90 -9.11
CA PRO A 74 -3.82 6.53 -9.15
C PRO A 74 -5.16 6.44 -8.40
N ASN A 75 -6.13 5.76 -9.00
CA ASN A 75 -7.50 5.69 -8.51
C ASN A 75 -8.21 4.37 -8.87
N ASP A 76 -7.46 3.36 -9.34
CA ASP A 76 -7.99 2.08 -9.82
C ASP A 76 -7.06 0.93 -9.37
N SER A 77 -6.99 -0.13 -10.17
CA SER A 77 -6.44 -1.44 -9.86
C SER A 77 -4.98 -1.40 -9.41
N ILE A 78 -4.67 -2.11 -8.34
CA ILE A 78 -3.31 -2.35 -7.85
C ILE A 78 -2.77 -3.60 -8.56
N ASN A 79 -1.82 -3.40 -9.46
CA ASN A 79 -1.26 -4.47 -10.29
C ASN A 79 -0.10 -5.18 -9.61
N GLU A 80 0.65 -4.45 -8.79
CA GLU A 80 1.84 -4.97 -8.12
C GLU A 80 2.15 -4.17 -6.86
N VAL A 81 2.65 -4.86 -5.83
CA VAL A 81 3.36 -4.25 -4.71
C VAL A 81 4.62 -5.04 -4.45
N ARG A 82 5.76 -4.35 -4.39
CA ARG A 82 7.05 -4.94 -4.03
C ARG A 82 7.80 -4.04 -3.05
N ALA A 83 8.72 -4.65 -2.30
CA ALA A 83 9.58 -3.95 -1.36
C ALA A 83 11.02 -4.45 -1.52
N GLU A 84 11.96 -3.52 -1.49
CA GLU A 84 13.40 -3.76 -1.60
C GLU A 84 14.11 -3.07 -0.42
N SER A 85 15.15 -3.70 0.13
CA SER A 85 15.98 -3.08 1.17
C SER A 85 17.01 -2.17 0.50
N ILE A 86 17.10 -0.94 0.97
CA ILE A 86 18.13 0.04 0.58
C ILE A 86 19.24 0.06 1.63
N SER A 87 18.88 -0.12 2.91
CA SER A 87 19.77 -0.33 4.05
C SER A 87 19.02 -1.09 5.16
N ASP A 88 19.67 -1.30 6.30
CA ASP A 88 19.10 -2.05 7.44
C ASP A 88 17.75 -1.47 7.93
N ASP A 89 17.61 -0.13 7.91
CA ASP A 89 16.44 0.58 8.44
C ASP A 89 15.61 1.29 7.35
N GLN A 90 15.90 1.05 6.08
CA GLN A 90 15.26 1.76 4.97
C GLN A 90 14.91 0.86 3.80
N PHE A 91 13.68 1.02 3.33
CA PHE A 91 13.08 0.21 2.30
C PHE A 91 12.51 1.10 1.19
N LEU A 92 12.67 0.65 -0.05
CA LEU A 92 11.95 1.18 -1.19
C LEU A 92 10.73 0.29 -1.44
N ILE A 93 9.55 0.86 -1.25
CA ILE A 93 8.29 0.23 -1.60
C ILE A 93 7.88 0.77 -2.97
N VAL A 94 7.52 -0.13 -3.87
CA VAL A 94 7.01 0.23 -5.19
C VAL A 94 5.65 -0.39 -5.40
N MET A 95 4.66 0.45 -5.75
CA MET A 95 3.30 0.03 -6.09
C MET A 95 3.00 0.44 -7.52
N SER A 96 2.59 -0.52 -8.35
CA SER A 96 2.10 -0.26 -9.70
C SER A 96 0.58 -0.19 -9.64
N VAL A 97 0.01 0.98 -9.90
CA VAL A 97 -1.41 1.24 -9.71
C VAL A 97 -1.99 1.96 -10.90
N ASP A 98 -3.14 1.53 -11.37
CA ASP A 98 -3.83 2.17 -12.48
C ASP A 98 -4.47 3.49 -12.06
N ALA A 99 -4.42 4.43 -13.00
CA ALA A 99 -5.22 5.63 -13.03
C ALA A 99 -6.15 5.56 -14.24
N VAL A 100 -7.46 5.65 -14.00
CA VAL A 100 -8.49 5.67 -15.04
C VAL A 100 -9.17 7.03 -15.03
N ASP A 101 -9.17 7.70 -16.18
CA ASP A 101 -9.82 8.99 -16.35
C ASP A 101 -11.32 8.85 -16.66
N ALA A 102 -12.01 9.99 -16.80
CA ALA A 102 -13.45 10.01 -17.09
C ALA A 102 -13.82 9.42 -18.46
N ALA A 103 -12.87 9.29 -19.40
CA ALA A 103 -13.06 8.66 -20.70
C ALA A 103 -12.75 7.14 -20.65
N GLY A 104 -12.30 6.63 -19.50
CA GLY A 104 -11.89 5.24 -19.34
C GLY A 104 -10.46 4.97 -19.82
N ALA A 105 -9.65 6.00 -20.09
CA ALA A 105 -8.27 5.82 -20.49
C ALA A 105 -7.42 5.43 -19.28
N ARG A 106 -6.70 4.31 -19.41
CA ARG A 106 -5.82 3.76 -18.38
C ARG A 106 -4.40 4.30 -18.53
N THR A 107 -3.83 4.79 -17.44
CA THR A 107 -2.40 5.04 -17.27
C THR A 107 -1.91 4.31 -16.03
N GLU A 108 -0.88 3.46 -16.17
CA GLU A 108 -0.24 2.85 -15.01
C GLU A 108 0.70 3.84 -14.34
N VAL A 109 0.56 4.00 -13.02
CA VAL A 109 1.34 4.90 -12.18
C VAL A 109 2.16 4.07 -11.21
N GLU A 110 3.48 4.26 -11.25
CA GLU A 110 4.39 3.68 -10.27
C GLU A 110 4.55 4.67 -9.09
N ILE A 111 4.04 4.27 -7.93
CA ILE A 111 4.22 4.96 -6.65
C ILE A 111 5.46 4.37 -5.98
N ARG A 112 6.50 5.17 -5.80
CA ARG A 112 7.71 4.78 -5.08
C ARG A 112 7.77 5.51 -3.75
N ILE A 113 7.90 4.75 -2.67
CA ILE A 113 7.91 5.28 -1.30
C ILE A 113 9.16 4.76 -0.61
N MET A 114 9.99 5.68 -0.14
CA MET A 114 11.16 5.34 0.68
C MET A 114 10.78 5.51 2.15
N ALA A 115 10.68 4.40 2.89
CA ALA A 115 10.14 4.37 4.24
C ALA A 115 10.92 3.42 5.17
N ALA A 116 10.74 3.60 6.48
CA ALA A 116 11.35 2.73 7.49
C ALA A 116 10.47 1.53 7.85
N SER A 117 9.14 1.70 7.83
CA SER A 117 8.20 0.64 8.22
C SER A 117 6.93 0.62 7.36
N MET A 118 6.23 -0.52 7.39
CA MET A 118 4.94 -0.76 6.74
C MET A 118 4.03 -1.50 7.72
N VAL A 119 2.81 -1.00 7.89
CA VAL A 119 1.77 -1.57 8.76
C VAL A 119 0.40 -1.46 8.08
N LEU A 120 -0.63 -2.10 8.63
CA LEU A 120 -2.01 -1.87 8.20
C LEU A 120 -2.77 -1.03 9.22
N GLU A 121 -3.86 -0.40 8.78
CA GLU A 121 -4.82 0.30 9.64
C GLU A 121 -6.24 0.02 9.12
N ASP A 122 -7.15 -0.31 10.04
CA ASP A 122 -8.58 -0.41 9.74
C ASP A 122 -9.18 1.00 9.65
N ALA A 123 -9.85 1.31 8.54
CA ALA A 123 -10.48 2.62 8.34
C ALA A 123 -11.60 2.92 9.36
N ASN A 124 -12.20 1.89 9.96
CA ASN A 124 -13.23 2.03 10.98
C ASN A 124 -12.66 2.28 12.38
N ILE A 125 -11.35 2.05 12.57
CA ILE A 125 -10.67 2.27 13.86
C ILE A 125 -9.38 3.07 13.61
N PRO A 126 -9.50 4.37 13.29
CA PRO A 126 -8.35 5.21 12.96
C PRO A 126 -7.28 5.19 14.06
N GLY A 127 -6.02 5.07 13.65
CA GLY A 127 -4.87 5.03 14.54
C GLY A 127 -4.54 3.65 15.16
N LEU A 128 -5.42 2.64 15.02
CA LEU A 128 -5.08 1.28 15.41
C LEU A 128 -4.16 0.64 14.36
N ARG A 129 -2.88 0.47 14.72
CA ARG A 129 -1.86 -0.13 13.84
C ARG A 129 -1.87 -1.65 13.96
N ILE A 130 -2.02 -2.34 12.83
CA ILE A 130 -1.89 -3.79 12.71
C ILE A 130 -0.49 -4.07 12.17
N THR A 131 0.38 -4.55 13.06
CA THR A 131 1.81 -4.75 12.80
C THR A 131 2.20 -6.22 12.57
N GLN A 132 1.26 -7.16 12.72
CA GLN A 132 1.49 -8.59 12.64
C GLN A 132 0.37 -9.34 11.95
#